data_AF-A0A352Q1M8-F1
#
_entry.id   AF-A0A352Q1M8-F1
#
_cell.length_a   1.000
_cell.length_b   1.000
_cell.length_c   1.000
_cell.angle_alpha   90.00
_cell.angle_beta   90.00
_cell.angle_gamma   90.00
#
_symmetry.space_group_name_H-M   'P 1'
#
loop_
_entity.id
_entity.type
_entity.pdbx_description
1 polymer ?
#
loop_
_entity_poly.entity_id
_entity_poly.type
_entity_poly.pdbx_seq_one_letter_code
_entity_poly.pdbx_strand_id
1 'polypeptide(L)'
;MNPELDQFLSSMKKTMEEVVIPNLTDSFAIEQAGIVAATLGYLETIHDKVFHYELFENSEYKNILLKTLDIFAGDTDDDQLCAALARIKDHFAHDKPEDQTPLRSYKFIRGSNENMKEMLCELIQLQPGMDATARNEFEMLLKPFYQAIEKRERAWVKALGFDPEADQLPDVADILYQDDLLRFNPGSGA
;
A
#
# COMPACT_ATOMS: atom_id res chain seq x y z
N MET A 1 -33.80 -1.60 8.12
CA MET A 1 -32.66 -1.58 7.19
C MET A 1 -31.59 -0.75 7.87
N ASN A 2 -30.44 -1.34 8.18
CA ASN A 2 -29.28 -0.55 8.57
C ASN A 2 -28.79 0.17 7.30
N PRO A 3 -28.51 1.48 7.34
CA PRO A 3 -27.93 2.16 6.20
C PRO A 3 -26.60 1.48 5.83
N GLU A 4 -26.35 1.34 4.54
CA GLU A 4 -25.03 0.96 4.06
C GLU A 4 -24.01 1.99 4.53
N LEU A 5 -22.77 1.57 4.76
CA LEU A 5 -21.74 2.43 5.34
C LEU A 5 -21.53 3.70 4.51
N ASP A 6 -21.61 3.60 3.18
CA ASP A 6 -21.62 4.73 2.26
C ASP A 6 -22.71 5.74 2.57
N GLN A 7 -23.96 5.29 2.66
CA GLN A 7 -25.10 6.15 2.95
C GLN A 7 -24.96 6.84 4.31
N PHE A 8 -24.39 6.13 5.29
CA PHE A 8 -24.10 6.69 6.61
C PHE A 8 -23.03 7.78 6.54
N LEU A 9 -21.89 7.52 5.91
CA LEU A 9 -20.78 8.49 5.77
C LEU A 9 -21.23 9.73 4.98
N SER A 10 -21.92 9.53 3.86
CA SER A 10 -22.48 10.59 3.03
C SER A 10 -23.46 11.49 3.81
N SER A 11 -24.36 10.87 4.57
CA SER A 11 -25.34 11.61 5.40
C SER A 11 -24.67 12.42 6.52
N MET A 12 -23.63 11.86 7.15
CA MET A 12 -22.85 12.54 8.18
C MET A 12 -22.09 13.73 7.61
N LYS A 13 -21.44 13.55 6.46
CA LYS A 13 -20.72 14.63 5.76
C LYS A 13 -21.68 15.77 5.40
N LYS A 14 -22.81 15.45 4.78
CA LYS A 14 -23.85 16.42 4.44
C LYS A 14 -24.36 17.19 5.66
N THR A 15 -24.56 16.50 6.78
CA THR A 15 -24.96 17.13 8.05
C THR A 15 -23.90 18.13 8.54
N MET A 16 -22.61 17.76 8.45
CA MET A 16 -21.52 18.67 8.82
C MET A 16 -21.51 19.92 7.92
N GLU A 17 -21.58 19.74 6.61
CA GLU A 17 -21.46 20.81 5.61
C GLU A 17 -22.69 21.74 5.57
N GLU A 18 -23.91 21.19 5.67
CA GLU A 18 -25.15 21.95 5.48
C GLU A 18 -25.78 22.43 6.79
N VAL A 19 -25.47 21.78 7.92
CA VAL A 19 -26.11 22.09 9.21
C VAL A 19 -25.09 22.56 10.24
N VAL A 20 -24.01 21.82 10.50
CA VAL A 20 -23.09 22.16 11.59
C VAL A 20 -22.25 23.38 11.25
N ILE A 21 -21.45 23.32 10.18
CA ILE A 21 -20.50 24.37 9.79
C ILE A 21 -21.20 25.74 9.63
N PRO A 22 -22.37 25.86 8.95
CA PRO A 22 -23.03 27.15 8.78
C PRO A 22 -23.54 27.79 10.08
N ASN A 23 -23.70 26.99 11.15
CA ASN A 23 -24.17 27.47 12.45
C ASN A 23 -23.01 27.73 13.44
N LEU A 24 -21.76 27.46 13.05
CA LEU A 24 -20.59 27.80 13.87
C LEU A 24 -20.20 29.27 13.65
N THR A 25 -19.78 29.93 14.73
CA THR A 25 -19.33 31.34 14.69
C THR A 25 -17.84 31.50 14.98
N ASP A 26 -17.22 30.49 15.60
CA ASP A 26 -15.80 30.50 15.94
C ASP A 26 -14.96 29.98 14.76
N SER A 27 -13.95 30.74 14.34
CA SER A 27 -13.17 30.43 13.13
C SER A 27 -12.37 29.14 13.28
N PHE A 28 -11.86 28.86 14.48
CA PHE A 28 -11.13 27.62 14.75
C PHE A 28 -12.10 26.42 14.71
N ALA A 29 -13.28 26.54 15.32
CA ALA A 29 -14.30 25.49 15.27
C ALA A 29 -14.78 25.20 13.83
N ILE A 30 -14.92 26.23 13.00
CA ILE A 30 -15.26 26.08 11.57
C ILE A 30 -14.18 25.27 10.85
N GLU A 31 -12.90 25.61 11.06
CA GLU A 31 -11.77 24.88 10.47
C GLU A 31 -11.77 23.41 10.89
N GLN A 32 -11.88 23.13 12.19
CA GLN A 32 -11.92 21.76 12.71
C GLN A 32 -13.12 20.98 12.17
N ALA A 33 -14.30 21.60 12.08
CA ALA A 33 -15.49 20.98 11.49
C ALA A 33 -15.32 20.69 9.99
N GLY A 34 -14.61 21.56 9.26
CA GLY A 34 -14.22 21.33 7.87
C GLY A 34 -13.31 20.12 7.70
N ILE A 35 -12.33 19.93 8.59
CA ILE A 35 -11.46 18.75 8.60
C ILE A 35 -12.27 17.46 8.84
N VAL A 36 -13.25 17.49 9.75
CA VAL A 36 -14.14 16.36 9.99
C VAL A 36 -14.97 16.02 8.74
N ALA A 37 -15.55 17.02 8.08
CA ALA A 37 -16.30 16.82 6.84
C ALA A 37 -15.42 16.21 5.72
N ALA A 38 -14.20 16.74 5.55
CA ALA A 38 -13.22 16.21 4.60
C ALA A 38 -12.85 14.75 4.91
N THR A 39 -12.63 14.43 6.19
CA THR A 39 -12.33 13.06 6.64
C THR A 39 -13.48 12.10 6.35
N LEU A 40 -14.74 12.54 6.54
CA LEU A 40 -15.92 11.72 6.20
C LEU A 40 -16.00 11.43 4.70
N GLY A 41 -15.75 12.44 3.85
CA GLY A 41 -15.70 12.24 2.39
C GLY A 41 -14.54 11.35 1.94
N TYR A 42 -13.40 11.43 2.62
CA TYR A 42 -12.30 10.51 2.41
C TYR A 42 -12.69 9.06 2.76
N LEU A 43 -13.29 8.83 3.94
CA LEU A 43 -13.75 7.50 4.35
C LEU A 43 -14.77 6.93 3.37
N GLU A 44 -15.73 7.75 2.90
CA GLU A 44 -16.70 7.37 1.88
C GLU A 44 -15.98 6.83 0.62
N THR A 45 -14.87 7.46 0.22
CA THR A 45 -14.11 7.08 -0.96
C THR A 45 -13.30 5.79 -0.81
N ILE A 46 -12.75 5.52 0.39
CA ILE A 46 -11.70 4.50 0.57
C ILE A 46 -12.12 3.25 1.35
N HIS A 47 -13.18 3.30 2.15
CA HIS A 47 -13.49 2.24 3.12
C HIS A 47 -13.72 0.85 2.46
N ASP A 48 -14.30 0.82 1.26
CA ASP A 48 -14.56 -0.38 0.45
C ASP A 48 -13.30 -0.91 -0.27
N LYS A 49 -12.23 -0.11 -0.32
CA LYS A 49 -10.98 -0.41 -1.04
C LYS A 49 -9.86 -0.89 -0.12
N VAL A 50 -10.03 -0.81 1.20
CA VAL A 50 -8.98 -1.15 2.18
C VAL A 50 -8.47 -2.59 2.00
N PHE A 51 -9.37 -3.56 1.80
CA PHE A 51 -8.96 -4.94 1.58
C PHE A 51 -8.20 -5.13 0.27
N HIS A 52 -8.68 -4.50 -0.80
CA HIS A 52 -8.05 -4.54 -2.12
C HIS A 52 -6.68 -3.84 -2.14
N TYR A 53 -6.52 -2.78 -1.35
CA TYR A 53 -5.24 -2.13 -1.14
C TYR A 53 -4.21 -3.07 -0.53
N GLU A 54 -4.56 -3.75 0.57
CA GLU A 54 -3.66 -4.69 1.23
C GLU A 54 -3.32 -5.88 0.33
N LEU A 55 -4.28 -6.37 -0.48
CA LEU A 55 -4.03 -7.41 -1.47
C LEU A 55 -3.06 -6.96 -2.57
N PHE A 56 -3.28 -5.75 -3.10
CA PHE A 56 -2.41 -5.15 -4.11
C PHE A 56 -0.99 -5.01 -3.56
N GLU A 57 -0.86 -4.41 -2.37
CA GLU A 57 0.41 -4.24 -1.69
C GLU A 57 1.11 -5.57 -1.40
N ASN A 58 0.36 -6.60 -0.97
CA ASN A 58 0.88 -7.93 -0.75
C ASN A 58 1.51 -8.51 -2.02
N SER A 59 0.83 -8.37 -3.16
CA SER A 59 1.35 -8.86 -4.44
C SER A 59 2.63 -8.14 -4.86
N GLU A 60 2.72 -6.83 -4.63
CA GLU A 60 3.90 -6.02 -4.93
C GLU A 60 5.09 -6.39 -4.05
N TYR A 61 4.87 -6.60 -2.74
CA TYR A 61 5.92 -7.07 -1.82
C TYR A 61 6.38 -8.50 -2.13
N LYS A 62 5.46 -9.40 -2.49
CA LYS A 62 5.83 -10.74 -2.95
C LYS A 62 6.72 -10.66 -4.18
N ASN A 63 6.34 -9.86 -5.17
CA ASN A 63 7.08 -9.68 -6.42
C ASN A 63 8.49 -9.09 -6.19
N ILE A 64 8.61 -8.03 -5.38
CA ILE A 64 9.92 -7.40 -5.13
C ILE A 64 10.87 -8.35 -4.38
N LEU A 65 10.37 -9.09 -3.40
CA LEU A 65 11.17 -10.02 -2.62
C LEU A 65 11.56 -11.26 -3.43
N LEU A 66 10.68 -11.77 -4.30
CA LEU A 66 11.03 -12.85 -5.24
C LEU A 66 12.16 -12.42 -6.19
N LYS A 67 12.03 -11.25 -6.83
CA LYS A 67 13.08 -10.72 -7.71
C LYS A 67 14.39 -10.48 -6.95
N THR A 68 14.30 -10.11 -5.66
CA THR A 68 15.48 -9.98 -4.82
C THR A 68 16.14 -11.33 -4.57
N LEU A 69 15.37 -12.39 -4.29
CA LEU A 69 15.90 -13.74 -4.18
C LEU A 69 16.59 -14.20 -5.47
N ASP A 70 16.09 -13.81 -6.65
CA ASP A 70 16.71 -14.13 -7.94
C ASP A 70 18.07 -13.44 -8.13
N ILE A 71 18.19 -12.17 -7.74
CA ILE A 71 19.46 -11.42 -7.78
C ILE A 71 20.52 -12.12 -6.90
N PHE A 72 20.12 -12.60 -5.72
CA PHE A 72 21.01 -13.29 -4.77
C PHE A 72 20.90 -14.81 -4.84
N ALA A 73 20.55 -15.36 -6.00
CA ALA A 73 20.48 -16.83 -6.18
C ALA A 73 21.86 -17.50 -6.18
N GLY A 74 22.93 -16.74 -6.41
CA GLY A 74 24.32 -17.19 -6.26
C GLY A 74 24.76 -17.28 -4.80
N ASP A 75 25.86 -17.98 -4.56
CA ASP A 75 26.47 -18.05 -3.22
C ASP A 75 26.99 -16.66 -2.83
N THR A 76 26.51 -16.15 -1.69
CA THR A 76 27.08 -14.97 -1.01
C THR A 76 27.80 -15.44 0.24
N ASP A 77 29.01 -14.94 0.46
CA ASP A 77 29.81 -15.24 1.65
C ASP A 77 29.42 -14.37 2.86
N ASP A 78 28.42 -13.48 2.70
CA ASP A 78 27.91 -12.63 3.79
C ASP A 78 26.85 -13.37 4.62
N ASP A 79 27.20 -13.72 5.85
CA ASP A 79 26.33 -14.41 6.82
C ASP A 79 25.03 -13.65 7.12
N GLN A 80 25.09 -12.31 7.20
CA GLN A 80 23.92 -11.48 7.51
C GLN A 80 22.96 -11.45 6.32
N LEU A 81 23.49 -11.31 5.12
CA LEU A 81 22.71 -11.37 3.89
C LEU A 81 22.09 -12.76 3.70
N CYS A 82 22.85 -13.83 3.93
CA CYS A 82 22.33 -15.19 3.92
C CYS A 82 21.15 -15.37 4.90
N ALA A 83 21.28 -14.85 6.13
CA ALA A 83 20.21 -14.93 7.13
C ALA A 83 18.96 -14.11 6.76
N ALA A 84 19.13 -12.94 6.13
CA ALA A 84 18.02 -12.15 5.61
C ALA A 84 17.29 -12.88 4.46
N LEU A 85 18.02 -13.42 3.49
CA LEU A 85 17.46 -14.19 2.38
C LEU A 85 16.76 -15.47 2.85
N ALA A 86 17.31 -16.15 3.87
CA ALA A 86 16.69 -17.33 4.47
C ALA A 86 15.33 -17.02 5.11
N ARG A 87 15.17 -15.86 5.77
CA ARG A 87 13.88 -15.44 6.34
C ARG A 87 12.82 -15.18 5.28
N ILE A 88 13.21 -14.61 4.13
CA ILE A 88 12.28 -14.42 3.00
C ILE A 88 11.82 -15.79 2.48
N LYS A 89 12.74 -16.75 2.33
CA LYS A 89 12.42 -18.12 1.91
C LYS A 89 11.50 -18.83 2.92
N ASP A 90 11.76 -18.68 4.22
CA ASP A 90 10.92 -19.25 5.29
C ASP A 90 9.52 -18.62 5.30
N HIS A 91 9.43 -17.30 5.10
CA HIS A 91 8.15 -16.60 4.96
C HIS A 91 7.33 -17.16 3.79
N PHE A 92 7.94 -17.30 2.61
CA PHE A 92 7.27 -17.86 1.43
C PHE A 92 6.98 -19.36 1.53
N ALA A 93 7.58 -20.10 2.47
CA ALA A 93 7.14 -21.46 2.78
C ALA A 93 5.73 -21.48 3.42
N HIS A 94 5.33 -20.40 4.08
CA HIS A 94 4.07 -20.26 4.82
C HIS A 94 3.03 -19.38 4.09
N ASP A 95 3.47 -18.31 3.41
CA ASP A 95 2.64 -17.43 2.59
C ASP A 95 3.13 -17.47 1.14
N LYS A 96 2.72 -18.51 0.42
CA LYS A 96 3.26 -18.76 -0.92
C LYS A 96 2.81 -17.69 -1.91
N PRO A 97 3.66 -17.29 -2.85
CA PRO A 97 3.27 -16.39 -3.94
C PRO A 97 2.10 -16.93 -4.78
N GLU A 98 2.03 -18.25 -4.97
CA GLU A 98 0.98 -18.92 -5.73
C GLU A 98 -0.32 -19.20 -4.96
N ASP A 99 -0.36 -18.92 -3.66
CA ASP A 99 -1.56 -19.16 -2.85
C ASP A 99 -2.73 -18.27 -3.28
N GLN A 100 -3.95 -18.75 -3.02
CA GLN A 100 -5.19 -17.97 -3.15
C GLN A 100 -5.28 -16.89 -2.05
N THR A 101 -4.40 -15.91 -2.13
CA THR A 101 -4.26 -14.79 -1.19
C THR A 101 -5.60 -14.06 -0.93
N PRO A 102 -6.49 -13.86 -1.92
CA PRO A 102 -7.81 -13.26 -1.67
C PRO A 102 -8.72 -14.03 -0.72
N LEU A 103 -8.47 -15.32 -0.46
CA LEU A 103 -9.23 -16.13 0.51
C LEU A 103 -8.69 -16.03 1.94
N ARG A 104 -7.55 -15.37 2.14
CA ARG A 104 -6.96 -15.16 3.47
C ARG A 104 -7.68 -14.02 4.18
N SER A 105 -7.63 -14.04 5.52
CA SER A 105 -8.21 -12.95 6.31
C SER A 105 -7.44 -11.65 6.15
N TYR A 106 -8.11 -10.51 6.26
CA TYR A 106 -7.47 -9.18 6.25
C TYR A 106 -6.29 -9.09 7.23
N LYS A 107 -6.48 -9.60 8.46
CA LYS A 107 -5.43 -9.58 9.50
C LYS A 107 -4.18 -10.36 9.06
N PHE A 108 -4.36 -11.47 8.35
CA PHE A 108 -3.24 -12.24 7.82
C PHE A 108 -2.49 -11.45 6.75
N ILE A 109 -3.21 -10.91 5.77
CA ILE A 109 -2.61 -10.19 4.62
C ILE A 109 -1.82 -8.98 5.13
N ARG A 110 -2.42 -8.16 6.00
CA ARG A 110 -1.75 -7.01 6.60
C ARG A 110 -0.50 -7.40 7.39
N GLY A 111 -0.59 -8.43 8.22
CA GLY A 111 0.57 -8.93 8.96
C GLY A 111 1.68 -9.46 8.05
N SER A 112 1.31 -10.08 6.91
CA SER A 112 2.26 -10.50 5.88
C SER A 112 2.95 -9.29 5.23
N ASN A 113 2.20 -8.24 4.86
CA ASN A 113 2.74 -6.99 4.32
C ASN A 113 3.74 -6.33 5.27
N GLU A 114 3.39 -6.23 6.55
CA GLU A 114 4.27 -5.67 7.59
C GLU A 114 5.58 -6.47 7.69
N ASN A 115 5.52 -7.81 7.73
CA ASN A 115 6.71 -8.66 7.77
C ASN A 115 7.58 -8.51 6.51
N MET A 116 6.98 -8.53 5.32
CA MET A 116 7.72 -8.38 4.06
C MET A 116 8.39 -7.01 3.94
N LYS A 117 7.74 -5.96 4.43
CA LYS A 117 8.31 -4.61 4.50
C LYS A 117 9.53 -4.57 5.42
N GLU A 118 9.47 -5.21 6.58
CA GLU A 118 10.63 -5.31 7.49
C GLU A 118 11.80 -6.05 6.84
N MET A 119 11.53 -7.17 6.16
CA MET A 119 12.56 -7.92 5.42
C MET A 119 13.19 -7.08 4.29
N LEU A 120 12.39 -6.31 3.55
CA LEU A 120 12.90 -5.43 2.51
C LEU A 120 13.78 -4.30 3.10
N CYS A 121 13.34 -3.68 4.20
CA CYS A 121 14.12 -2.68 4.91
C CYS A 121 15.46 -3.22 5.39
N GLU A 122 15.48 -4.44 5.90
CA GLU A 122 16.72 -5.10 6.32
C GLU A 122 17.68 -5.34 5.15
N LEU A 123 17.19 -5.83 4.01
CA LEU A 123 18.00 -5.97 2.79
C LEU A 123 18.59 -4.63 2.34
N ILE A 124 17.82 -3.54 2.43
CA ILE A 124 18.29 -2.19 2.11
C ILE A 124 19.44 -1.78 3.04
N GLN A 125 19.34 -2.07 4.34
CA GLN A 125 20.40 -1.76 5.30
C GLN A 125 21.70 -2.55 5.04
N LEU A 126 21.58 -3.74 4.46
CA LEU A 126 22.73 -4.60 4.12
C LEU A 126 23.38 -4.23 2.77
N GLN A 127 22.80 -3.32 1.98
CA GLN A 127 23.34 -2.90 0.68
C GLN A 127 24.83 -2.50 0.67
N PRO A 128 25.38 -1.81 1.69
CA PRO A 128 26.78 -1.45 1.70
C PRO A 128 27.75 -2.65 1.69
N GLY A 129 27.29 -3.83 2.17
CA GLY A 129 28.07 -5.07 2.19
C GLY A 129 27.93 -5.92 0.93
N MET A 130 26.96 -5.63 0.06
CA MET A 130 26.71 -6.38 -1.18
C MET A 130 27.81 -6.13 -2.21
N ASP A 131 28.03 -7.11 -3.09
CA ASP A 131 28.86 -6.90 -4.27
C ASP A 131 28.27 -5.81 -5.17
N ALA A 132 29.13 -5.13 -5.92
CA ALA A 132 28.73 -3.97 -6.70
C ALA A 132 27.68 -4.30 -7.79
N THR A 133 27.69 -5.52 -8.32
CA THR A 133 26.76 -5.92 -9.39
C THR A 133 25.38 -6.16 -8.80
N ALA A 134 25.27 -7.00 -7.77
CA ALA A 134 24.00 -7.29 -7.11
C ALA A 134 23.40 -6.04 -6.46
N ARG A 135 24.23 -5.15 -5.89
CA ARG A 135 23.76 -3.87 -5.37
C ARG A 135 23.12 -3.01 -6.47
N ASN A 136 23.77 -2.88 -7.63
CA ASN A 136 23.22 -2.09 -8.74
C ASN A 136 21.91 -2.69 -9.27
N GLU A 137 21.83 -4.02 -9.39
CA GLU A 137 20.60 -4.72 -9.80
C GLU A 137 19.48 -4.52 -8.79
N PHE A 138 19.79 -4.60 -7.50
CA PHE A 138 18.83 -4.36 -6.42
C PHE A 138 18.36 -2.90 -6.37
N GLU A 139 19.25 -1.93 -6.54
CA GLU A 139 18.88 -0.51 -6.66
C GLU A 139 17.97 -0.23 -7.87
N MET A 140 18.28 -0.85 -9.02
CA MET A 140 17.44 -0.77 -10.22
C MET A 140 16.05 -1.36 -9.99
N LEU A 141 15.95 -2.40 -9.16
CA LEU A 141 14.69 -3.02 -8.77
C LEU A 141 13.89 -2.13 -7.81
N LEU A 142 14.54 -1.52 -6.81
CA LEU A 142 13.89 -0.70 -5.78
C LEU A 142 13.34 0.62 -6.30
N LYS A 143 14.02 1.27 -7.25
CA LYS A 143 13.63 2.60 -7.73
C LYS A 143 12.20 2.66 -8.30
N PRO A 144 11.81 1.84 -9.29
CA PRO A 144 10.44 1.84 -9.81
C PRO A 144 9.42 1.38 -8.76
N PHE A 145 9.81 0.47 -7.85
CA PHE A 145 8.96 0.00 -6.76
C PHE A 145 8.59 1.12 -5.78
N TYR A 146 9.57 1.91 -5.32
CA TYR A 146 9.30 3.05 -4.44
C TYR A 146 8.52 4.17 -5.12
N GLN A 147 8.76 4.40 -6.41
CA GLN A 147 7.93 5.33 -7.20
C GLN A 147 6.46 4.88 -7.27
N ALA A 148 6.22 3.58 -7.41
CA ALA A 148 4.87 3.01 -7.40
C ALA A 148 4.22 3.14 -6.01
N ILE A 149 4.94 2.86 -4.92
CA ILE A 149 4.45 3.06 -3.55
C ILE A 149 4.12 4.53 -3.31
N GLU A 150 5.05 5.45 -3.60
CA GLU A 150 4.83 6.89 -3.41
C GLU A 150 3.55 7.34 -4.12
N LYS A 151 3.41 6.97 -5.39
CA LYS A 151 2.21 7.30 -6.18
C LYS A 151 0.93 6.72 -5.56
N ARG A 152 0.98 5.48 -5.08
CA ARG A 152 -0.16 4.80 -4.46
C ARG A 152 -0.55 5.44 -3.13
N GLU A 153 0.41 5.70 -2.24
CA GLU A 153 0.17 6.34 -0.94
C GLU A 153 -0.38 7.76 -1.12
N ARG A 154 0.18 8.54 -2.06
CA ARG A 154 -0.31 9.88 -2.39
C ARG A 154 -1.74 9.84 -2.94
N ALA A 155 -2.04 8.89 -3.84
CA ALA A 155 -3.39 8.70 -4.36
C ALA A 155 -4.38 8.23 -3.27
N TRP A 156 -3.92 7.41 -2.32
CA TRP A 156 -4.72 6.96 -1.18
C TRP A 156 -5.22 8.15 -0.37
N VAL A 157 -4.34 9.10 -0.03
CA VAL A 157 -4.69 10.28 0.78
C VAL A 157 -5.16 11.50 -0.03
N LYS A 158 -5.26 11.39 -1.36
CA LYS A 158 -5.58 12.49 -2.29
C LYS A 158 -6.82 13.30 -1.87
N ALA A 159 -7.89 12.62 -1.44
CA ALA A 159 -9.15 13.25 -1.07
C ALA A 159 -9.07 14.14 0.19
N LEU A 160 -8.00 14.02 0.99
CA LEU A 160 -7.79 14.87 2.15
C LEU A 160 -7.25 16.27 1.78
N GLY A 161 -6.82 16.48 0.53
CA GLY A 161 -6.39 17.80 0.05
C GLY A 161 -5.05 18.30 0.61
N PHE A 162 -4.25 17.41 1.22
CA PHE A 162 -2.92 17.75 1.74
C PHE A 162 -1.80 17.70 0.69
N ASP A 163 -2.06 17.07 -0.46
CA ASP A 163 -1.07 16.96 -1.53
C ASP A 163 -1.16 18.19 -2.46
N PRO A 164 -0.08 19.00 -2.58
CA PRO A 164 -0.09 20.20 -3.43
C PRO A 164 -0.22 19.87 -4.92
N GLU A 165 0.03 18.63 -5.33
CA GLU A 165 -0.07 18.16 -6.71
C GLU A 165 -1.22 17.15 -6.88
N ALA A 166 -2.24 17.19 -6.01
CA ALA A 166 -3.36 16.26 -6.02
C ALA A 166 -4.02 16.10 -7.40
N ASP A 167 -4.13 17.18 -8.18
CA ASP A 167 -4.73 17.18 -9.53
C ASP A 167 -3.94 16.36 -10.56
N GLN A 168 -2.66 16.08 -10.29
CA GLN A 168 -1.79 15.27 -11.15
C GLN A 168 -1.82 13.79 -10.78
N LEU A 169 -2.42 13.44 -9.63
CA LEU A 169 -2.49 12.08 -9.14
C LEU A 169 -3.74 11.38 -9.69
N PRO A 170 -3.63 10.10 -10.10
CA PRO A 170 -4.81 9.31 -10.44
C PRO A 170 -5.66 9.06 -9.19
N ASP A 171 -6.90 8.63 -9.39
CA ASP A 171 -7.69 8.14 -8.27
C ASP A 171 -7.15 6.78 -7.82
N VAL A 172 -7.30 6.47 -6.54
CA VAL A 172 -6.83 5.20 -5.98
C VAL A 172 -7.44 3.99 -6.71
N ALA A 173 -8.69 4.12 -7.17
CA ALA A 173 -9.35 3.09 -7.96
C ALA A 173 -8.62 2.81 -9.29
N ASP A 174 -8.08 3.83 -9.96
CA ASP A 174 -7.32 3.67 -11.21
C ASP A 174 -5.97 3.00 -11.00
N ILE A 175 -5.46 3.02 -9.76
CA ILE A 175 -4.25 2.29 -9.38
C ILE A 175 -4.59 0.83 -9.06
N LEU A 176 -5.63 0.62 -8.26
CA LEU A 176 -5.99 -0.71 -7.79
C LEU A 176 -6.65 -1.56 -8.88
N TYR A 177 -7.42 -0.98 -9.79
CA TYR A 177 -8.24 -1.73 -10.74
C TYR A 177 -7.85 -1.51 -12.20
N GLN A 178 -8.06 -2.54 -13.01
CA GLN A 178 -8.02 -2.51 -14.46
C GLN A 178 -9.17 -3.34 -14.98
N ASP A 179 -10.00 -2.77 -15.86
CA ASP A 179 -11.17 -3.44 -16.43
C ASP A 179 -12.08 -4.08 -15.35
N ASP A 180 -12.34 -3.33 -14.26
CA ASP A 180 -13.10 -3.74 -13.08
C ASP A 180 -12.52 -4.92 -12.27
N LEU A 181 -11.29 -5.34 -12.57
CA LEU A 181 -10.57 -6.37 -11.84
C LEU A 181 -9.44 -5.77 -11.02
N LEU A 182 -9.18 -6.33 -9.84
CA LEU A 182 -8.01 -5.96 -9.05
C LEU A 182 -6.74 -6.25 -9.87
N ARG A 183 -5.90 -5.23 -10.05
CA ARG A 183 -4.58 -5.38 -10.65
C ARG A 183 -3.74 -6.24 -9.73
N PHE A 184 -3.56 -7.49 -10.08
CA PHE A 184 -2.42 -8.25 -9.60
C PHE A 184 -1.31 -8.04 -10.61
N ASN A 185 -0.11 -7.73 -10.14
CA ASN A 185 1.07 -7.74 -10.99
C ASN A 185 1.52 -9.20 -11.08
N PRO A 186 1.12 -9.99 -12.10
CA PRO A 186 1.55 -11.36 -12.16
C PRO A 186 2.99 -11.28 -12.67
N GLY A 187 3.95 -11.68 -11.84
CA GLY A 187 5.16 -12.26 -12.38
C GLY A 187 4.80 -13.56 -13.11
N SER A 188 4.16 -13.47 -14.29
CA SER A 188 3.95 -14.54 -15.29
C SER A 188 2.97 -14.08 -16.37
N GLY A 189 3.51 -13.75 -17.55
CA GLY A 189 2.74 -13.37 -18.72
C GLY A 189 3.54 -13.22 -20.01
N ALA A 190 4.69 -13.90 -20.14
CA ALA A 190 5.34 -14.32 -21.38
C ALA A 190 6.43 -15.36 -21.04
#